data_AF-A0A969DHE6-F1
#
_entry.id   AF-A0A969DHE6-F1
#
_cell.length_a   1.000
_cell.length_b   1.000
_cell.length_c   1.000
_cell.angle_alpha   90.00
_cell.angle_beta   90.00
_cell.angle_gamma   90.00
#
_symmetry.space_group_name_H-M   'P 1'
#
loop_
_entity.id
_entity.type
_entity.pdbx_description
1 polymer ?
#
loop_
_entity_poly.entity_id
_entity_poly.type
_entity_poly.pdbx_seq_one_letter_code
_entity_poly.pdbx_strand_id
1 'polypeptide(L)'
;MHNYFRKTFVLVAIFATLSTGCKYSKQYQKLTETGSKYTTAVDELLVKAGKLQVESTSEDILSDDRLLNLTEQKYREKVEEDKEILQIINDIRNHNALLRKYFSKLDELARSEAPERTQVEIDGIATNLQTISSHLQTTRFSPNSGILKGIGHLAIHSQINGALREELEKRDRTTLQELTIQQEMLNKLGDFMKHKVAIKRIAQEQRLVIRPLIDENAVANEESWIERRNEIFAIDTRVEELENASVALGEFKTVFKDSVEGKITGVSLNNALKDIDFFLALLENNQKSNQKES
;
A
#
# COMPACT_ATOMS: atom_id res chain seq x y z
N MET A 1 -49.55 -39.98 -21.43
CA MET A 1 -48.99 -39.43 -20.18
C MET A 1 -47.44 -39.35 -20.19
N HIS A 2 -46.80 -39.12 -21.36
CA HIS A 2 -45.34 -39.12 -21.50
C HIS A 2 -44.76 -37.78 -22.04
N ASN A 3 -45.63 -36.88 -22.55
CA ASN A 3 -45.22 -35.61 -23.15
C ASN A 3 -45.22 -34.40 -22.20
N TYR A 4 -45.81 -34.53 -21.00
CA TYR A 4 -45.80 -33.45 -19.98
C TYR A 4 -44.56 -33.51 -19.07
N PHE A 5 -44.00 -34.69 -18.82
CA PHE A 5 -42.79 -34.84 -18.01
C PHE A 5 -41.54 -34.25 -18.68
N ARG A 6 -41.45 -34.35 -20.02
CA ARG A 6 -40.30 -33.86 -20.78
C ARG A 6 -40.25 -32.32 -20.89
N LYS A 7 -41.40 -31.65 -20.93
CA LYS A 7 -41.47 -30.16 -20.97
C LYS A 7 -41.16 -29.51 -19.63
N THR A 8 -41.52 -30.17 -18.53
CA THR A 8 -41.29 -29.65 -17.17
C THR A 8 -39.82 -29.77 -16.75
N PHE A 9 -39.10 -30.80 -17.21
CA PHE A 9 -37.68 -30.99 -16.90
C PHE A 9 -36.75 -30.00 -17.65
N VAL A 10 -37.16 -29.53 -18.84
CA VAL A 10 -36.38 -28.53 -19.60
C VAL A 10 -36.53 -27.12 -19.00
N LEU A 11 -37.66 -26.80 -18.37
CA LEU A 11 -37.88 -25.50 -17.71
C LEU A 11 -37.14 -25.37 -16.37
N VAL A 12 -36.95 -26.46 -15.63
CA VAL A 12 -36.17 -26.44 -14.37
C VAL A 12 -34.65 -26.39 -14.62
N ALA A 13 -34.18 -26.95 -15.75
CA ALA A 13 -32.76 -26.87 -16.14
C ALA A 13 -32.32 -25.47 -16.60
N ILE A 14 -33.26 -24.63 -17.09
CA ILE A 14 -32.98 -23.25 -17.54
C ILE A 14 -32.94 -22.25 -16.37
N PHE A 15 -33.62 -22.54 -15.25
CA PHE A 15 -33.58 -21.67 -14.05
C PHE A 15 -32.43 -21.97 -13.09
N ALA A 16 -31.83 -23.16 -13.14
CA ALA A 16 -30.70 -23.53 -12.27
C ALA A 16 -29.35 -22.96 -12.73
N THR A 17 -29.22 -22.48 -13.98
CA THR A 17 -27.98 -21.90 -14.52
C THR A 17 -27.88 -20.37 -14.37
N LEU A 18 -28.97 -19.70 -13.98
CA LEU A 18 -28.99 -18.24 -13.76
C LEU A 18 -28.64 -17.83 -12.32
N SER A 19 -28.62 -18.76 -11.36
CA SER A 19 -28.34 -18.47 -9.95
C SER A 19 -26.85 -18.48 -9.57
N THR A 20 -25.95 -18.95 -10.43
CA THR A 20 -24.50 -18.97 -10.16
C THR A 20 -23.82 -17.62 -10.45
N GLY A 21 -24.37 -16.81 -11.36
CA GLY A 21 -23.84 -15.48 -11.70
C GLY A 21 -23.94 -14.44 -10.56
N CYS A 22 -24.98 -14.52 -9.72
CA CYS A 22 -25.18 -13.58 -8.62
C CYS A 22 -24.24 -13.79 -7.41
N LYS A 23 -23.67 -14.99 -7.24
CA LYS A 23 -22.76 -15.26 -6.11
C LYS A 23 -21.34 -14.78 -6.40
N TYR A 24 -20.93 -14.85 -7.68
CA TYR A 24 -19.58 -14.46 -8.11
C TYR A 24 -19.46 -12.94 -8.34
N SER A 25 -20.54 -12.26 -8.78
CA SER A 25 -20.57 -10.79 -8.81
C SER A 25 -20.27 -10.17 -7.43
N LYS A 26 -20.75 -10.80 -6.35
CA LYS A 26 -20.43 -10.39 -4.97
C LYS A 26 -18.96 -10.59 -4.60
N GLN A 27 -18.31 -11.64 -5.12
CA GLN A 27 -16.87 -11.86 -4.87
C GLN A 27 -16.02 -10.82 -5.62
N TYR A 28 -16.41 -10.40 -6.83
CA TYR A 28 -15.71 -9.34 -7.57
C TYR A 28 -15.95 -7.95 -7.00
N GLN A 29 -17.17 -7.66 -6.56
CA GLN A 29 -17.44 -6.45 -5.78
C GLN A 29 -16.55 -6.41 -4.53
N LYS A 30 -16.37 -7.55 -3.86
CA LYS A 30 -15.48 -7.63 -2.70
C LYS A 30 -14.00 -7.49 -3.06
N LEU A 31 -13.56 -8.03 -4.20
CA LEU A 31 -12.19 -7.84 -4.69
C LEU A 31 -11.91 -6.36 -4.97
N THR A 32 -12.82 -5.67 -5.64
CA THR A 32 -12.68 -4.25 -5.97
C THR A 32 -12.78 -3.35 -4.73
N GLU A 33 -13.63 -3.69 -3.76
CA GLU A 33 -13.65 -3.09 -2.42
C GLU A 33 -12.30 -3.30 -1.70
N THR A 34 -11.77 -4.52 -1.73
CA THR A 34 -10.45 -4.84 -1.14
C THR A 34 -9.36 -4.03 -1.82
N GLY A 35 -9.39 -3.90 -3.16
CA GLY A 35 -8.47 -3.04 -3.92
C GLY A 35 -8.57 -1.57 -3.52
N SER A 36 -9.78 -1.05 -3.32
CA SER A 36 -9.97 0.31 -2.81
C SER A 36 -9.38 0.48 -1.40
N LYS A 37 -9.70 -0.42 -0.46
CA LYS A 37 -9.15 -0.38 0.91
C LYS A 37 -7.62 -0.50 0.92
N TYR A 38 -7.08 -1.41 0.12
CA TYR A 38 -5.64 -1.58 -0.09
C TYR A 38 -5.00 -0.26 -0.51
N THR A 39 -5.52 0.38 -1.56
CA THR A 39 -4.95 1.66 -2.04
C THR A 39 -5.10 2.79 -1.02
N THR A 40 -6.13 2.79 -0.17
CA THR A 40 -6.23 3.75 0.95
C THR A 40 -5.13 3.51 1.96
N ALA A 41 -4.94 2.28 2.42
CA ALA A 41 -3.87 1.91 3.34
C ALA A 41 -2.48 2.28 2.81
N VAL A 42 -2.22 1.99 1.53
CA VAL A 42 -0.97 2.39 0.87
C VAL A 42 -0.77 3.90 0.88
N ASP A 43 -1.82 4.71 0.64
CA ASP A 43 -1.70 6.17 0.67
C ASP A 43 -1.33 6.67 2.07
N GLU A 44 -1.96 6.12 3.11
CA GLU A 44 -1.65 6.47 4.50
C GLU A 44 -0.23 6.07 4.89
N LEU A 45 0.24 4.88 4.49
CA LEU A 45 1.62 4.46 4.68
C LEU A 45 2.61 5.46 4.05
N LEU A 46 2.34 5.88 2.82
CA LEU A 46 3.18 6.83 2.09
C LEU A 46 3.23 8.21 2.78
N VAL A 47 2.10 8.69 3.32
CA VAL A 47 2.05 9.91 4.13
C VAL A 47 2.94 9.78 5.38
N LYS A 48 2.89 8.63 6.06
CA LYS A 48 3.72 8.36 7.24
C LYS A 48 5.20 8.29 6.90
N ALA A 49 5.55 7.63 5.79
CA ALA A 49 6.92 7.55 5.32
C ALA A 49 7.51 8.94 5.03
N GLY A 50 6.72 9.82 4.41
CA GLY A 50 7.14 11.21 4.14
C GLY A 50 7.37 12.00 5.42
N LYS A 51 6.46 11.90 6.40
CA LYS A 51 6.63 12.52 7.72
C LYS A 51 7.88 11.99 8.44
N LEU A 52 8.07 10.67 8.44
CA LEU A 52 9.20 10.01 9.07
C LEU A 52 10.54 10.43 8.48
N GLN A 53 10.63 10.63 7.16
CA GLN A 53 11.84 11.15 6.51
C GLN A 53 12.23 12.49 7.15
N VAL A 54 11.30 13.46 7.17
CA VAL A 54 11.56 14.81 7.69
C VAL A 54 11.89 14.77 9.18
N GLU A 55 11.16 13.98 9.97
CA GLU A 55 11.44 13.83 11.41
C GLU A 55 12.81 13.21 11.66
N SER A 56 13.17 12.16 10.93
CA SER A 56 14.47 11.50 11.04
C SER A 56 15.61 12.45 10.70
N THR A 57 15.50 13.17 9.58
CA THR A 57 16.52 14.14 9.16
C THR A 57 16.63 15.30 10.15
N SER A 58 15.50 15.76 10.69
CA SER A 58 15.47 16.83 11.70
C SER A 58 16.14 16.42 13.00
N GLU A 59 15.83 15.21 13.52
CA GLU A 59 16.49 14.70 14.73
C GLU A 59 17.98 14.50 14.51
N ASP A 60 18.38 13.96 13.36
CA ASP A 60 19.78 13.80 12.97
C ASP A 60 20.53 15.15 13.00
N ILE A 61 19.96 16.19 12.37
CA ILE A 61 20.50 17.56 12.40
C ILE A 61 20.66 18.08 13.84
N LEU A 62 19.63 17.94 14.68
CA LEU A 62 19.67 18.40 16.08
C LEU A 62 20.66 17.58 16.93
N SER A 63 20.84 16.31 16.59
CA SER A 63 21.82 15.42 17.24
C SER A 63 23.25 15.74 16.81
N ASP A 64 23.47 16.42 15.70
CA ASP A 64 24.80 16.88 15.26
C ASP A 64 25.14 18.30 15.74
N ASP A 65 24.14 19.15 15.99
CA ASP A 65 24.29 20.60 16.26
C ASP A 65 25.29 20.96 17.39
N ARG A 66 25.42 20.13 18.44
CA ARG A 66 26.42 20.36 19.51
C ARG A 66 27.76 19.65 19.29
N LEU A 67 27.83 18.66 18.39
CA LEU A 67 28.99 17.78 18.23
C LEU A 67 29.82 18.09 16.98
N LEU A 68 29.23 18.68 15.95
CA LEU A 68 29.88 19.02 14.69
C LEU A 68 29.43 20.40 14.24
N ASN A 69 30.35 21.18 13.67
CA ASN A 69 30.08 22.46 13.00
C ASN A 69 29.10 22.25 11.84
N LEU A 70 27.79 22.19 12.13
CA LEU A 70 26.74 22.19 11.13
C LEU A 70 26.83 23.51 10.37
N THR A 71 27.00 23.41 9.05
CA THR A 71 27.03 24.59 8.18
C THR A 71 25.69 24.73 7.49
N GLU A 72 25.36 25.96 7.09
CA GLU A 72 24.18 26.23 6.25
C GLU A 72 24.18 25.34 4.99
N GLN A 73 25.36 25.12 4.40
CA GLN A 73 25.51 24.24 3.23
C GLN A 73 25.05 22.80 3.53
N LYS A 74 25.53 22.19 4.63
CA LYS A 74 25.13 20.83 5.02
C LYS A 74 23.64 20.71 5.33
N TYR A 75 23.06 21.74 5.94
CA TYR A 75 21.61 21.81 6.14
C TYR A 75 20.87 21.83 4.80
N ARG A 76 21.28 22.68 3.86
CA ARG A 76 20.66 22.77 2.53
C ARG A 76 20.77 21.45 1.76
N GLU A 77 21.90 20.76 1.84
CA GLU A 77 22.08 19.43 1.23
C GLU A 77 21.05 18.41 1.76
N LYS A 78 20.83 18.36 3.09
CA LYS A 78 19.80 17.49 3.70
C LYS A 78 18.38 17.88 3.28
N VAL A 79 18.08 19.17 3.19
CA VAL A 79 16.76 19.66 2.74
C VAL A 79 16.49 19.26 1.29
N GLU A 80 17.48 19.34 0.40
CA GLU A 80 17.31 18.91 -0.99
C GLU A 80 17.12 17.39 -1.09
N GLU A 81 17.82 16.59 -0.27
CA GLU A 81 17.54 15.15 -0.16
C GLU A 81 16.09 14.90 0.28
N ASP A 82 15.63 15.55 1.36
CA ASP A 82 14.25 15.42 1.84
C ASP A 82 13.23 15.75 0.75
N LYS A 83 13.44 16.83 -0.03
CA LYS A 83 12.57 17.22 -1.15
C LYS A 83 12.53 16.15 -2.24
N GLU A 84 13.67 15.61 -2.64
CA GLU A 84 13.74 14.55 -3.64
C GLU A 84 12.92 13.34 -3.17
N ILE A 85 13.05 12.97 -1.90
CA ILE A 85 12.37 11.79 -1.36
C ILE A 85 10.87 12.01 -1.26
N LEU A 86 10.45 13.18 -0.80
CA LEU A 86 9.05 13.56 -0.75
C LEU A 86 8.43 13.61 -2.14
N GLN A 87 9.17 14.03 -3.16
CA GLN A 87 8.71 13.99 -4.55
C GLN A 87 8.49 12.54 -5.01
N ILE A 88 9.44 11.63 -4.76
CA ILE A 88 9.28 10.22 -5.14
C ILE A 88 8.08 9.60 -4.41
N ILE A 89 7.92 9.87 -3.11
CA ILE A 89 6.75 9.42 -2.34
C ILE A 89 5.45 9.94 -2.98
N ASN A 90 5.41 11.21 -3.39
CA ASN A 90 4.26 11.78 -4.08
C ASN A 90 3.96 11.10 -5.43
N ASP A 91 4.99 10.72 -6.18
CA ASP A 91 4.81 9.99 -7.43
C ASP A 91 4.25 8.59 -7.20
N ILE A 92 4.69 7.88 -6.14
CA ILE A 92 4.10 6.61 -5.72
C ILE A 92 2.64 6.81 -5.29
N ARG A 93 2.31 7.90 -4.59
CA ARG A 93 0.92 8.23 -4.23
C ARG A 93 0.06 8.47 -5.46
N ASN A 94 0.58 9.15 -6.46
CA ASN A 94 -0.13 9.37 -7.74
C ASN A 94 -0.38 8.04 -8.48
N HIS A 95 0.62 7.16 -8.52
CA HIS A 95 0.47 5.80 -9.03
C HIS A 95 -0.64 5.03 -8.28
N ASN A 96 -0.59 5.03 -6.96
CA ASN A 96 -1.58 4.38 -6.11
C ASN A 96 -3.00 4.95 -6.28
N ALA A 97 -3.13 6.27 -6.47
CA ALA A 97 -4.41 6.91 -6.77
C ALA A 97 -5.00 6.47 -8.12
N LEU A 98 -4.15 6.20 -9.12
CA LEU A 98 -4.58 5.64 -10.40
C LEU A 98 -5.01 4.17 -10.26
N LEU A 99 -4.30 3.36 -9.47
CA LEU A 99 -4.73 1.99 -9.14
C LEU A 99 -6.10 1.99 -8.45
N ARG A 100 -6.35 2.93 -7.53
CA ARG A 100 -7.66 3.08 -6.88
C ARG A 100 -8.76 3.38 -7.88
N LYS A 101 -8.50 4.30 -8.82
CA LYS A 101 -9.43 4.61 -9.91
C LYS A 101 -9.67 3.40 -10.80
N TYR A 102 -8.63 2.64 -11.12
CA TYR A 102 -8.74 1.41 -11.90
C TYR A 102 -9.66 0.38 -11.21
N PHE A 103 -9.46 0.10 -9.91
CA PHE A 103 -10.33 -0.80 -9.15
C PHE A 103 -11.78 -0.32 -9.09
N SER A 104 -12.01 0.98 -8.95
CA SER A 104 -13.36 1.56 -9.02
C SER A 104 -14.01 1.31 -10.38
N LYS A 105 -13.24 1.40 -11.47
CA LYS A 105 -13.77 1.14 -12.83
C LYS A 105 -14.00 -0.35 -13.08
N LEU A 106 -13.21 -1.23 -12.50
CA LEU A 106 -13.51 -2.67 -12.52
C LEU A 106 -14.82 -2.99 -11.78
N ASP A 107 -15.11 -2.30 -10.66
CA ASP A 107 -16.39 -2.45 -9.96
C ASP A 107 -17.57 -1.94 -10.81
N GLU A 108 -17.40 -0.82 -11.51
CA GLU A 108 -18.39 -0.32 -12.47
C GLU A 108 -18.64 -1.33 -13.60
N LEU A 109 -17.58 -1.90 -14.21
CA LEU A 109 -17.73 -2.95 -15.24
C LEU A 109 -18.40 -4.21 -14.69
N ALA A 110 -18.19 -4.56 -13.42
CA ALA A 110 -18.83 -5.68 -12.77
C ALA A 110 -20.35 -5.46 -12.55
N ARG A 111 -20.81 -4.21 -12.56
CA ARG A 111 -22.20 -3.80 -12.23
C ARG A 111 -23.01 -3.30 -13.43
N SER A 112 -22.38 -2.85 -14.51
CA SER A 112 -22.99 -1.94 -15.50
C SER A 112 -23.57 -2.60 -16.74
N GLU A 113 -24.62 -1.98 -17.29
CA GLU A 113 -25.21 -2.21 -18.63
C GLU A 113 -24.61 -1.29 -19.72
N ALA A 114 -23.69 -0.36 -19.40
CA ALA A 114 -23.09 0.61 -20.32
C ALA A 114 -21.53 0.59 -20.30
N PRO A 115 -20.90 -0.48 -20.84
CA PRO A 115 -19.47 -0.74 -20.68
C PRO A 115 -18.51 0.16 -21.50
N GLU A 116 -18.94 0.71 -22.64
CA GLU A 116 -18.04 1.42 -23.57
C GLU A 116 -17.36 2.65 -22.95
N ARG A 117 -18.13 3.50 -22.24
CA ARG A 117 -17.57 4.69 -21.57
C ARG A 117 -16.57 4.31 -20.49
N THR A 118 -16.89 3.30 -19.68
CA THR A 118 -16.01 2.81 -18.60
C THR A 118 -14.71 2.24 -19.18
N GLN A 119 -14.76 1.54 -20.31
CA GLN A 119 -13.56 1.04 -21.00
C GLN A 119 -12.64 2.18 -21.49
N VAL A 120 -13.20 3.25 -22.06
CA VAL A 120 -12.39 4.43 -22.47
C VAL A 120 -11.70 5.10 -21.27
N GLU A 121 -12.41 5.24 -20.15
CA GLU A 121 -11.83 5.81 -18.93
C GLU A 121 -10.71 4.91 -18.36
N ILE A 122 -10.86 3.59 -18.44
CA ILE A 122 -9.82 2.63 -18.07
C ILE A 122 -8.59 2.76 -18.96
N ASP A 123 -8.77 2.91 -20.26
CA ASP A 123 -7.66 3.08 -21.20
C ASP A 123 -6.78 4.28 -20.81
N GLY A 124 -7.41 5.42 -20.46
CA GLY A 124 -6.69 6.60 -19.96
C GLY A 124 -5.99 6.36 -18.62
N ILE A 125 -6.61 5.64 -17.69
CA ILE A 125 -5.98 5.28 -16.40
C ILE A 125 -4.74 4.40 -16.63
N ALA A 126 -4.84 3.39 -17.48
CA ALA A 126 -3.75 2.47 -17.77
C ALA A 126 -2.55 3.17 -18.42
N THR A 127 -2.79 4.09 -19.37
CA THR A 127 -1.70 4.90 -19.96
C THR A 127 -1.00 5.78 -18.93
N ASN A 128 -1.77 6.41 -18.03
CA ASN A 128 -1.20 7.22 -16.96
C ASN A 128 -0.41 6.38 -15.95
N LEU A 129 -0.90 5.17 -15.62
CA LEU A 129 -0.16 4.22 -14.78
C LEU A 129 1.20 3.90 -15.39
N GLN A 130 1.23 3.53 -16.67
CA GLN A 130 2.46 3.20 -17.39
C GLN A 130 3.44 4.37 -17.46
N THR A 131 2.94 5.60 -17.59
CA THR A 131 3.77 6.81 -17.63
C THR A 131 4.44 7.04 -16.27
N ILE A 132 3.66 7.02 -15.20
CA ILE A 132 4.19 7.19 -13.84
C ILE A 132 5.11 6.03 -13.47
N SER A 133 4.74 4.79 -13.83
CA SER A 133 5.53 3.61 -13.49
C SER A 133 6.87 3.55 -14.25
N SER A 134 6.92 4.10 -15.47
CA SER A 134 8.17 4.30 -16.22
C SER A 134 9.07 5.33 -15.54
N HIS A 135 8.51 6.42 -15.02
CA HIS A 135 9.27 7.41 -14.25
C HIS A 135 9.78 6.82 -12.93
N LEU A 136 8.92 6.11 -12.19
CA LEU A 136 9.31 5.51 -10.92
C LEU A 136 10.42 4.46 -11.05
N GLN A 137 10.50 3.77 -12.20
CA GLN A 137 11.58 2.85 -12.54
C GLN A 137 12.96 3.51 -12.68
N THR A 138 13.05 4.84 -12.75
CA THR A 138 14.34 5.56 -12.74
C THR A 138 14.71 6.14 -11.38
N THR A 139 13.85 5.97 -10.37
CA THR A 139 14.08 6.52 -9.03
C THR A 139 14.84 5.54 -8.13
N ARG A 140 15.29 5.99 -6.95
CA ARG A 140 15.91 5.08 -5.97
C ARG A 140 14.98 3.97 -5.44
N PHE A 141 13.67 4.17 -5.56
CA PHE A 141 12.66 3.15 -5.23
C PHE A 141 12.32 2.24 -6.43
N SER A 142 13.15 2.27 -7.48
CA SER A 142 12.93 1.49 -8.69
C SER A 142 12.80 -0.01 -8.40
N PRO A 143 11.78 -0.69 -8.97
CA PRO A 143 11.58 -2.13 -8.83
C PRO A 143 12.68 -2.93 -9.57
N ASN A 144 12.90 -4.18 -9.16
CA ASN A 144 13.87 -5.03 -9.84
C ASN A 144 13.39 -5.40 -11.26
N SER A 145 14.13 -4.96 -12.28
CA SER A 145 13.80 -5.21 -13.70
C SER A 145 13.69 -6.69 -14.07
N GLY A 146 14.38 -7.60 -13.36
CA GLY A 146 14.28 -9.04 -13.57
C GLY A 146 12.91 -9.60 -13.19
N ILE A 147 12.31 -9.06 -12.12
CA ILE A 147 10.97 -9.47 -11.65
C ILE A 147 9.90 -9.04 -12.66
N LEU A 148 10.03 -7.84 -13.23
CA LEU A 148 9.08 -7.32 -14.22
C LEU A 148 9.08 -8.12 -15.53
N LYS A 149 10.23 -8.69 -15.93
CA LYS A 149 10.34 -9.55 -17.11
C LYS A 149 9.66 -10.92 -16.94
N GLY A 150 9.51 -11.39 -15.71
CA GLY A 150 8.91 -12.69 -15.38
C GLY A 150 7.38 -12.69 -15.29
N ILE A 151 6.72 -11.57 -15.58
CA ILE A 151 5.26 -11.42 -15.42
C ILE A 151 4.54 -12.14 -16.56
N GLY A 152 3.84 -13.22 -16.21
CA GLY A 152 2.97 -13.98 -17.10
C GLY A 152 1.55 -13.43 -17.24
N HIS A 153 0.71 -14.19 -17.93
CA HIS A 153 -0.71 -13.90 -18.13
C HIS A 153 -1.57 -14.42 -16.97
N LEU A 154 -2.76 -13.82 -16.81
CA LEU A 154 -3.76 -14.28 -15.85
C LEU A 154 -4.68 -15.32 -16.50
N ALA A 155 -4.94 -16.42 -15.79
CA ALA A 155 -5.95 -17.38 -16.21
C ALA A 155 -7.34 -16.92 -15.75
N ILE A 156 -8.00 -16.07 -16.54
CA ILE A 156 -9.28 -15.44 -16.17
C ILE A 156 -10.39 -16.47 -15.94
N HIS A 157 -10.85 -16.60 -14.69
CA HIS A 157 -11.83 -17.61 -14.29
C HIS A 157 -13.13 -17.52 -15.10
N SER A 158 -13.73 -18.66 -15.45
CA SER A 158 -14.89 -18.73 -16.36
C SER A 158 -16.17 -18.09 -15.82
N GLN A 159 -16.21 -17.79 -14.52
CA GLN A 159 -17.34 -17.08 -13.89
C GLN A 159 -17.19 -15.55 -13.96
N ILE A 160 -16.05 -15.03 -14.44
CA ILE A 160 -15.96 -13.63 -14.89
C ILE A 160 -16.45 -13.59 -16.32
N ASN A 161 -17.43 -12.73 -16.57
CA ASN A 161 -18.16 -12.66 -17.83
C ASN A 161 -18.25 -11.21 -18.33
N GLY A 162 -18.63 -11.04 -19.60
CA GLY A 162 -18.96 -9.75 -20.18
C GLY A 162 -17.78 -8.77 -20.21
N ALA A 163 -18.08 -7.47 -20.12
CA ALA A 163 -17.10 -6.41 -20.28
C ALA A 163 -15.97 -6.45 -19.24
N LEU A 164 -16.23 -6.95 -18.03
CA LEU A 164 -15.20 -7.16 -17.01
C LEU A 164 -14.19 -8.23 -17.45
N ARG A 165 -14.67 -9.32 -18.06
CA ARG A 165 -13.80 -10.38 -18.58
C ARG A 165 -12.92 -9.83 -19.69
N GLU A 166 -13.52 -9.15 -20.66
CA GLU A 166 -12.81 -8.56 -21.79
C GLU A 166 -11.71 -7.59 -21.32
N GLU A 167 -12.01 -6.77 -20.32
CA GLU A 167 -11.03 -5.85 -19.74
C GLU A 167 -9.87 -6.58 -19.05
N LEU A 168 -10.17 -7.58 -18.22
CA LEU A 168 -9.14 -8.35 -17.54
C LEU A 168 -8.28 -9.16 -18.53
N GLU A 169 -8.86 -9.72 -19.59
CA GLU A 169 -8.11 -10.40 -20.65
C GLU A 169 -7.26 -9.43 -21.47
N LYS A 170 -7.78 -8.23 -21.77
CA LYS A 170 -7.06 -7.18 -22.52
C LYS A 170 -5.85 -6.67 -21.74
N ARG A 171 -5.95 -6.55 -20.41
CA ARG A 171 -4.97 -5.84 -19.57
C ARG A 171 -4.30 -6.69 -18.51
N ASP A 172 -4.47 -8.01 -18.51
CA ASP A 172 -3.95 -8.90 -17.47
C ASP A 172 -2.48 -8.64 -17.09
N ARG A 173 -1.60 -8.61 -18.11
CA ARG A 173 -0.17 -8.46 -17.95
C ARG A 173 0.19 -7.06 -17.47
N THR A 174 -0.49 -6.04 -17.99
CA THR A 174 -0.30 -4.65 -17.55
C THR A 174 -0.73 -4.49 -16.10
N THR A 175 -1.90 -4.98 -15.71
CA THR A 175 -2.39 -4.89 -14.32
C THR A 175 -1.45 -5.63 -13.37
N LEU A 176 -0.99 -6.84 -13.72
CA LEU A 176 0.01 -7.56 -12.92
C LEU A 176 1.34 -6.81 -12.84
N GLN A 177 1.76 -6.14 -13.92
CA GLN A 177 2.95 -5.31 -13.93
C GLN A 177 2.83 -4.15 -12.96
N GLU A 178 1.76 -3.35 -13.02
CA GLU A 178 1.57 -2.21 -12.13
C GLU A 178 1.45 -2.64 -10.65
N LEU A 179 0.77 -3.77 -10.37
CA LEU A 179 0.71 -4.33 -9.02
C LEU A 179 2.06 -4.88 -8.53
N THR A 180 2.88 -5.40 -9.43
CA THR A 180 4.26 -5.83 -9.09
C THR A 180 5.13 -4.62 -8.80
N ILE A 181 5.02 -3.54 -9.59
CA ILE A 181 5.72 -2.28 -9.36
C ILE A 181 5.36 -1.72 -7.98
N GLN A 182 4.06 -1.68 -7.64
CA GLN A 182 3.60 -1.22 -6.33
C GLN A 182 4.13 -2.11 -5.19
N GLN A 183 4.09 -3.44 -5.34
CA GLN A 183 4.61 -4.38 -4.35
C GLN A 183 6.11 -4.14 -4.07
N GLU A 184 6.91 -4.05 -5.13
CA GLU A 184 8.36 -3.83 -5.00
C GLU A 184 8.69 -2.49 -4.34
N MET A 185 7.90 -1.45 -4.64
CA MET A 185 8.04 -0.14 -3.98
C MET A 185 7.68 -0.20 -2.51
N LEU A 186 6.63 -0.92 -2.13
CA LEU A 186 6.24 -1.10 -0.73
C LEU A 186 7.30 -1.86 0.07
N ASN A 187 7.90 -2.89 -0.52
CA ASN A 187 9.01 -3.61 0.11
C ASN A 187 10.19 -2.66 0.39
N LYS A 188 10.63 -1.89 -0.61
CA LYS A 188 11.70 -0.89 -0.48
C LYS A 188 11.34 0.24 0.49
N LEU A 189 10.06 0.64 0.54
CA LEU A 189 9.56 1.62 1.48
C LEU A 189 9.65 1.10 2.92
N GLY A 190 9.35 -0.18 3.14
CA GLY A 190 9.54 -0.85 4.44
C GLY A 190 10.98 -0.76 4.91
N ASP A 191 11.94 -1.19 4.07
CA ASP A 191 13.38 -1.10 4.36
C ASP A 191 13.82 0.35 4.66
N PHE A 192 13.34 1.28 3.84
CA PHE A 192 13.61 2.70 4.00
C PHE A 192 13.08 3.26 5.33
N MET A 193 11.84 2.94 5.69
CA MET A 193 11.24 3.38 6.95
C MET A 193 12.00 2.79 8.15
N LYS A 194 12.38 1.52 8.10
CA LYS A 194 13.21 0.87 9.12
C LYS A 194 14.52 1.62 9.34
N HIS A 195 15.21 1.96 8.25
CA HIS A 195 16.44 2.72 8.32
C HIS A 195 16.24 4.12 8.93
N LYS A 196 15.19 4.84 8.51
CA LYS A 196 14.91 6.19 9.02
C LYS A 196 14.48 6.20 10.47
N VAL A 197 13.75 5.19 10.93
CA VAL A 197 13.46 5.08 12.36
C VAL A 197 14.73 4.80 13.16
N ALA A 198 15.62 3.95 12.68
CA ALA A 198 16.89 3.70 13.36
C ALA A 198 17.72 4.99 13.52
N ILE A 199 17.82 5.81 12.47
CA ILE A 199 18.46 7.13 12.53
C ILE A 199 17.75 8.02 13.57
N LYS A 200 16.43 8.17 13.46
CA LYS A 200 15.63 9.00 14.38
C LYS A 200 15.85 8.58 15.84
N ARG A 201 15.81 7.28 16.13
CA ARG A 201 15.98 6.71 17.47
C ARG A 201 17.37 7.03 18.03
N ILE A 202 18.43 6.77 17.26
CA ILE A 202 19.81 7.05 17.69
C ILE A 202 19.98 8.55 17.97
N ALA A 203 19.48 9.40 17.08
CA ALA A 203 19.54 10.85 17.22
C ALA A 203 18.76 11.34 18.46
N GLN A 204 17.57 10.79 18.70
CA GLN A 204 16.75 11.09 19.88
C GLN A 204 17.40 10.59 21.17
N GLU A 205 17.96 9.38 21.20
CA GLU A 205 18.69 8.85 22.36
C GLU A 205 19.87 9.76 22.70
N GLN A 206 20.66 10.15 21.70
CA GLN A 206 21.76 11.08 21.89
C GLN A 206 21.28 12.42 22.46
N ARG A 207 20.23 13.00 21.87
CA ARG A 207 19.75 14.35 22.19
C ARG A 207 18.99 14.44 23.52
N LEU A 208 18.14 13.46 23.80
CA LEU A 208 17.14 13.51 24.87
C LEU A 208 17.53 12.67 26.09
N VAL A 209 18.44 11.70 25.95
CA VAL A 209 18.83 10.79 27.02
C VAL A 209 20.29 10.97 27.40
N ILE A 210 21.20 10.77 26.45
CA ILE A 210 22.65 10.78 26.71
C ILE A 210 23.14 12.19 27.04
N ARG A 211 22.85 13.18 26.19
CA ARG A 211 23.31 14.57 26.41
C ARG A 211 22.88 15.14 27.77
N PRO A 212 21.61 15.05 28.19
CA PRO A 212 21.22 15.54 29.52
C PRO A 212 21.87 14.78 30.67
N LEU A 213 22.17 13.49 30.50
CA LEU A 213 22.78 12.66 31.55
C LEU A 213 24.25 13.00 31.80
N ILE A 214 24.98 13.39 30.75
CA ILE A 214 26.42 13.71 30.81
C ILE A 214 26.72 15.22 30.88
N ASP A 215 25.67 16.05 30.93
CA ASP A 215 25.81 17.50 31.11
C ASP A 215 26.44 17.79 32.49
N GLU A 216 27.10 18.94 32.63
CA GLU A 216 27.71 19.36 33.90
C GLU A 216 26.65 19.56 34.99
N ASN A 217 25.42 19.88 34.57
CA ASN A 217 24.27 20.02 35.44
C ASN A 217 23.52 18.69 35.57
N ALA A 218 23.07 18.35 36.78
CA ALA A 218 22.19 17.23 36.99
C ALA A 218 20.90 17.35 36.15
N VAL A 219 20.35 16.21 35.75
CA VAL A 219 19.08 16.13 35.01
C VAL A 219 17.98 16.83 35.82
N ALA A 220 17.44 17.93 35.27
CA ALA A 220 16.51 18.79 36.01
C ALA A 220 15.17 18.13 36.36
N ASN A 221 14.72 17.16 35.55
CA ASN A 221 13.49 16.40 35.79
C ASN A 221 13.74 14.92 35.45
N GLU A 222 14.01 14.12 36.48
CA GLU A 222 14.33 12.69 36.35
C GLU A 222 13.15 11.87 35.80
N GLU A 223 11.92 12.18 36.22
CA GLU A 223 10.72 11.46 35.74
C GLU A 223 10.54 11.64 34.22
N SER A 224 10.59 12.88 33.74
CA SER A 224 10.48 13.17 32.29
C SER A 224 11.63 12.55 31.48
N TRP A 225 12.83 12.46 32.07
CA TRP A 225 13.95 11.78 31.44
C TRP A 225 13.72 10.25 31.32
N ILE A 226 13.19 9.63 32.37
CA ILE A 226 12.83 8.19 32.37
C ILE A 226 11.74 7.92 31.33
N GLU A 227 10.71 8.78 31.26
CA GLU A 227 9.62 8.66 30.28
C GLU A 227 10.15 8.69 28.85
N ARG A 228 10.97 9.70 28.50
CA ARG A 228 11.60 9.81 27.17
C ARG A 228 12.44 8.59 26.82
N ARG A 229 13.19 8.06 27.78
CA ARG A 229 14.00 6.85 27.57
C ARG A 229 13.12 5.64 27.28
N ASN A 230 12.02 5.48 28.01
CA ASN A 230 11.05 4.41 27.75
C ASN A 230 10.40 4.55 26.38
N GLU A 231 10.02 5.77 25.99
CA GLU A 231 9.44 6.06 24.67
C GLU A 231 10.40 5.69 23.55
N ILE A 232 11.68 6.07 23.65
CA ILE A 232 12.71 5.78 22.65
C ILE A 232 12.90 4.27 22.49
N PHE A 233 12.87 3.49 23.56
CA PHE A 233 12.94 2.02 23.45
C PHE A 233 11.68 1.39 22.89
N ALA A 234 10.52 2.00 23.09
CA ALA A 234 9.27 1.52 22.50
C ALA A 234 9.18 1.78 20.98
N ILE A 235 10.09 2.57 20.41
CA ILE A 235 10.12 2.86 18.96
C ILE A 235 10.36 1.58 18.15
N ASP A 236 11.29 0.71 18.56
CA ASP A 236 11.70 -0.47 17.78
C ASP A 236 10.52 -1.43 17.49
N THR A 237 9.66 -1.66 18.48
CA THR A 237 8.46 -2.50 18.31
C THR A 237 7.50 -1.93 17.27
N ARG A 238 7.31 -0.61 17.24
CA ARG A 238 6.42 0.05 16.27
C ARG A 238 6.98 -0.03 14.85
N VAL A 239 8.30 -0.10 14.68
CA VAL A 239 8.94 -0.27 13.36
C VAL A 239 8.67 -1.64 12.79
N GLU A 240 8.86 -2.67 13.60
CA GLU A 240 8.62 -4.05 13.19
C GLU A 240 7.16 -4.23 12.75
N GLU A 241 6.22 -3.61 13.46
CA GLU A 241 4.80 -3.58 13.09
C GLU A 241 4.55 -2.90 11.73
N LEU A 242 5.19 -1.75 11.47
CA LEU A 242 5.06 -1.02 10.21
C LEU A 242 5.72 -1.75 9.03
N GLU A 243 6.88 -2.39 9.26
CA GLU A 243 7.58 -3.22 8.29
C GLU A 243 6.73 -4.42 7.88
N ASN A 244 6.27 -5.19 8.88
CA ASN A 244 5.41 -6.35 8.67
C ASN A 244 4.14 -5.98 7.91
N ALA A 245 3.55 -4.83 8.23
CA ALA A 245 2.37 -4.36 7.54
C ALA A 245 2.64 -3.88 6.11
N SER A 246 3.78 -3.23 5.84
CA SER A 246 4.19 -2.88 4.48
C SER A 246 4.36 -4.13 3.62
N VAL A 247 4.98 -5.18 4.18
CA VAL A 247 5.13 -6.49 3.52
C VAL A 247 3.76 -7.12 3.25
N ALA A 248 2.86 -7.14 4.24
CA ALA A 248 1.51 -7.68 4.08
C ALA A 248 0.71 -6.94 2.99
N LEU A 249 0.81 -5.61 2.94
CA LEU A 249 0.23 -4.81 1.83
C LEU A 249 0.86 -5.19 0.48
N GLY A 250 2.17 -5.47 0.45
CA GLY A 250 2.86 -5.97 -0.73
C GLY A 250 2.27 -7.27 -1.32
N GLU A 251 1.60 -8.08 -0.51
CA GLU A 251 1.00 -9.34 -0.95
C GLU A 251 -0.33 -9.17 -1.70
N PHE A 252 -0.89 -7.96 -1.76
CA PHE A 252 -2.17 -7.70 -2.43
C PHE A 252 -2.19 -8.14 -3.90
N LYS A 253 -1.04 -8.09 -4.61
CA LYS A 253 -0.93 -8.64 -5.97
C LYS A 253 -1.36 -10.10 -6.04
N THR A 254 -0.94 -10.91 -5.07
CA THR A 254 -1.29 -12.34 -4.99
C THR A 254 -2.78 -12.50 -4.76
N VAL A 255 -3.35 -11.71 -3.85
CA VAL A 255 -4.81 -11.68 -3.60
C VAL A 255 -5.58 -11.31 -4.87
N PHE A 256 -5.13 -10.31 -5.61
CA PHE A 256 -5.75 -9.94 -6.88
C PHE A 256 -5.68 -11.07 -7.90
N LYS A 257 -4.47 -11.61 -8.13
CA LYS A 257 -4.23 -12.71 -9.07
C LYS A 257 -5.11 -13.91 -8.74
N ASP A 258 -5.05 -14.41 -7.52
CA ASP A 258 -5.77 -15.61 -7.13
C ASP A 258 -7.30 -15.40 -7.14
N SER A 259 -7.78 -14.17 -6.91
CA SER A 259 -9.21 -13.84 -7.10
C SER A 259 -9.61 -13.93 -8.57
N VAL A 260 -8.83 -13.32 -9.46
CA VAL A 260 -9.07 -13.32 -10.91
C VAL A 260 -8.98 -14.73 -11.51
N GLU A 261 -8.08 -15.56 -10.98
CA GLU A 261 -7.91 -16.95 -11.41
C GLU A 261 -8.88 -17.93 -10.74
N GLY A 262 -9.75 -17.45 -9.86
CA GLY A 262 -10.72 -18.28 -9.12
C GLY A 262 -10.09 -19.27 -8.14
N LYS A 263 -8.85 -19.01 -7.73
CA LYS A 263 -8.09 -19.79 -6.74
C LYS A 263 -8.39 -19.36 -5.31
N ILE A 264 -9.01 -18.19 -5.13
CA ILE A 264 -9.32 -17.65 -3.81
C ILE A 264 -10.57 -18.26 -3.18
N THR A 265 -10.49 -18.48 -1.87
CA THR A 265 -11.65 -18.79 -1.02
C THR A 265 -12.17 -17.50 -0.39
N GLY A 266 -13.44 -17.44 0.01
CA GLY A 266 -13.95 -16.26 0.74
C GLY A 266 -13.15 -15.93 2.01
N VAL A 267 -12.38 -16.89 2.55
CA VAL A 267 -11.52 -16.76 3.72
C VAL A 267 -10.25 -15.97 3.41
N SER A 268 -9.55 -16.23 2.31
CA SER A 268 -8.32 -15.52 1.97
C SER A 268 -8.56 -14.04 1.66
N LEU A 269 -9.66 -13.71 0.98
CA LEU A 269 -10.06 -12.31 0.76
C LEU A 269 -10.46 -11.60 2.06
N ASN A 270 -11.07 -12.33 3.01
CA ASN A 270 -11.34 -11.81 4.35
C ASN A 270 -10.08 -11.55 5.16
N ASN A 271 -9.08 -12.42 5.04
CA ASN A 271 -7.81 -12.23 5.75
C ASN A 271 -7.08 -11.01 5.21
N ALA A 272 -6.97 -10.85 3.89
CA ALA A 272 -6.39 -9.65 3.28
C ALA A 272 -7.08 -8.36 3.76
N LEU A 273 -8.42 -8.36 3.86
CA LEU A 273 -9.17 -7.23 4.42
C LEU A 273 -8.84 -6.98 5.90
N LYS A 274 -8.70 -8.03 6.71
CA LYS A 274 -8.31 -7.91 8.12
C LYS A 274 -6.89 -7.38 8.28
N ASP A 275 -5.96 -7.81 7.43
CA ASP A 275 -4.57 -7.35 7.48
C ASP A 275 -4.49 -5.86 7.13
N ILE A 276 -5.29 -5.42 6.15
CA ILE A 276 -5.45 -3.99 5.80
C ILE A 276 -6.09 -3.21 6.96
N ASP A 277 -7.20 -3.70 7.52
CA ASP A 277 -7.91 -3.03 8.62
C ASP A 277 -7.04 -2.95 9.89
N PHE A 278 -6.25 -4.00 10.19
CA PHE A 278 -5.28 -4.02 11.27
C PHE A 278 -4.18 -2.97 11.06
N PHE A 279 -3.65 -2.87 9.84
CA PHE A 279 -2.67 -1.85 9.51
C PHE A 279 -3.22 -0.42 9.68
N LEU A 280 -4.41 -0.14 9.17
CA LEU A 280 -5.06 1.17 9.36
C LEU A 280 -5.20 1.50 10.86
N ALA A 281 -5.61 0.53 11.68
CA ALA A 281 -5.70 0.71 13.12
C ALA A 281 -4.33 0.98 13.79
N LEU A 282 -3.25 0.32 13.33
CA LEU A 282 -1.89 0.63 13.79
C LEU A 282 -1.49 2.08 13.46
N LEU A 283 -1.86 2.58 12.29
CA LEU A 283 -1.57 3.96 11.89
C LEU A 283 -2.32 4.99 12.73
N GLU A 284 -3.58 4.73 13.06
CA GLU A 284 -4.41 5.60 13.91
C GLU A 284 -3.92 5.64 15.36
N ASN A 285 -3.57 4.48 15.94
CA ASN A 285 -3.06 4.40 17.30
C ASN A 285 -1.71 5.12 17.47
N ASN A 286 -0.86 5.07 16.44
CA ASN A 286 0.39 5.84 16.38
C ASN A 286 0.16 7.37 16.23
N GLN A 287 -1.02 7.84 15.84
CA GLN A 287 -1.33 9.29 15.86
C GLN A 287 -1.76 9.77 17.24
N LYS A 288 -2.55 8.98 17.96
CA LYS A 288 -3.09 9.37 19.28
C LYS A 288 -2.02 9.41 20.37
N SER A 289 -0.96 8.60 20.27
CA SER A 289 0.21 8.73 21.15
C SER A 289 0.92 10.08 20.91
N ASN A 290 1.25 10.39 19.66
CA ASN A 290 1.96 11.62 19.28
C ASN A 290 1.15 12.92 19.50
N GLN A 291 -0.19 12.87 19.57
CA GLN A 291 -1.05 14.04 19.81
C GLN A 291 -1.28 14.37 21.29
N LYS A 292 -0.99 13.45 22.22
CA LYS A 292 -1.06 13.75 23.66
C LYS A 292 0.15 14.55 24.17
N GLU A 293 1.14 14.76 23.31
CA GLU A 293 2.44 15.34 23.63
C GLU A 293 2.69 16.73 22.99
N SER A 294 1.66 17.33 22.36
CA SER A 294 1.65 18.74 21.91
C SER A 294 0.68 19.57 22.73
#